data_AF-B7P5R3-F1
#
_entry.id   AF-B7P5R3-F1
#
_cell.length_a   1.000
_cell.length_b   1.000
_cell.length_c   1.000
_cell.angle_alpha   90.00
_cell.angle_beta   90.00
_cell.angle_gamma   90.00
#
_symmetry.space_group_name_H-M   'P 1'
#
loop_
_entity.id
_entity.type
_entity.pdbx_description
1 polymer ?
#
loop_
_entity_poly.entity_id
_entity_poly.type
_entity_poly.pdbx_seq_one_letter_code
_entity_poly.pdbx_strand_id
1 'polypeptide(L)'
;MALGNESRRLFVDGIAETLRQLNFDGLDIFWLYPGHAERGGRRSDKANLIQLLKKLRRVFRKRGLLLTIAVSLNKYILDGGYNIPEIVRYVDWMNVVGYDLRGIWNDRTDIHSPLYPRNIDSEEMAGLNVQEGMQEILDRGAVKRKLVLGIAFYGRVYHLADPRIAGLHSPIDKLNRPRAGAFLGSDHIHAYLEICLNLKSRAWRRYFDSEGQCPYATNGEDWVGYEDEESIRQKVDFVRREGYAGFAVVNVGMDDFRGWCGARNGLLEVINNGIPYERLPIIVQK
;
A
#
# COMPACT_ATOMS: atom_id res chain seq x y z
N MET A 1 23.56 4.52 4.78
CA MET A 1 23.51 3.82 3.47
C MET A 1 23.61 4.78 2.28
N ALA A 2 22.63 5.66 2.05
CA ALA A 2 22.56 6.46 0.82
C ALA A 2 23.43 7.73 0.78
N LEU A 3 24.01 8.17 1.91
CA LEU A 3 24.69 9.48 2.04
C LEU A 3 26.01 9.58 1.24
N GLY A 4 26.93 8.63 1.42
CA GLY A 4 28.27 8.68 0.86
C GLY A 4 28.45 7.81 -0.38
N ASN A 5 29.40 8.17 -1.25
CA ASN A 5 29.75 7.35 -2.42
C ASN A 5 30.25 5.95 -2.02
N GLU A 6 31.11 5.88 -1.01
CA GLU A 6 31.66 4.63 -0.48
C GLU A 6 30.59 3.77 0.19
N SER A 7 29.78 4.34 1.09
CA SER A 7 28.69 3.61 1.74
C SER A 7 27.68 3.05 0.74
N ARG A 8 27.36 3.81 -0.32
CA ARG A 8 26.52 3.31 -1.42
C ARG A 8 27.19 2.16 -2.18
N ARG A 9 28.50 2.25 -2.43
CA ARG A 9 29.26 1.18 -3.11
C ARG A 9 29.24 -0.10 -2.27
N LEU A 10 29.60 -0.02 -0.99
CA LEU A 10 29.61 -1.15 -0.08
C LEU A 10 28.24 -1.83 0.01
N PHE A 11 27.16 -1.03 0.12
CA PHE A 11 25.80 -1.56 0.13
C PHE A 11 25.45 -2.27 -1.19
N VAL A 12 25.70 -1.63 -2.34
CA VAL A 12 25.37 -2.19 -3.66
C VAL A 12 26.12 -3.49 -3.94
N ASP A 13 27.42 -3.53 -3.63
CA ASP A 13 28.24 -4.72 -3.85
C ASP A 13 27.80 -5.85 -2.89
N GLY A 14 27.54 -5.53 -1.63
CA GLY A 14 27.06 -6.48 -0.62
C GLY A 14 25.69 -7.06 -0.96
N ILE A 15 24.70 -6.22 -1.26
CA ILE A 15 23.34 -6.70 -1.54
C ILE A 15 23.31 -7.53 -2.83
N ALA A 16 24.06 -7.16 -3.86
CA ALA A 16 24.12 -7.94 -5.09
C ALA A 16 24.70 -9.34 -4.88
N GLU A 17 25.59 -9.51 -3.90
CA GLU A 17 26.13 -10.81 -3.52
C GLU A 17 25.15 -11.60 -2.65
N THR A 18 24.51 -10.95 -1.67
CA THR A 18 23.46 -11.58 -0.85
C THR A 18 22.31 -12.12 -1.71
N LEU A 19 21.82 -11.32 -2.68
CA LEU A 19 20.74 -11.75 -3.58
C LEU A 19 21.14 -12.99 -4.39
N ARG A 20 22.40 -13.04 -4.86
CA ARG A 20 22.94 -14.19 -5.58
C ARG A 20 23.02 -15.44 -4.69
N GLN A 21 23.52 -15.30 -3.47
CA GLN A 21 23.69 -16.41 -2.53
C GLN A 21 22.35 -17.01 -2.09
N LEU A 22 21.33 -16.16 -1.96
CA LEU A 22 19.99 -16.55 -1.55
C LEU A 22 19.05 -16.85 -2.72
N ASN A 23 19.54 -16.83 -3.96
CA ASN A 23 18.77 -17.04 -5.19
C ASN A 23 17.54 -16.12 -5.32
N PHE A 24 17.67 -14.84 -4.94
CA PHE A 24 16.64 -13.83 -5.18
C PHE A 24 16.78 -13.21 -6.57
N ASP A 25 15.64 -12.93 -7.21
CA ASP A 25 15.59 -12.31 -8.54
C ASP A 25 15.79 -10.79 -8.52
N GLY A 26 15.79 -10.15 -7.36
CA GLY A 26 15.92 -8.69 -7.28
C GLY A 26 15.76 -8.08 -5.89
N LEU A 27 15.64 -6.75 -5.87
CA LEU A 27 15.50 -5.93 -4.67
C LEU A 27 14.34 -4.94 -4.82
N ASP A 28 13.47 -4.88 -3.82
CA ASP A 28 12.55 -3.76 -3.64
C ASP A 28 13.10 -2.78 -2.60
N ILE A 29 13.16 -1.50 -2.96
CA ILE A 29 13.54 -0.42 -2.04
C ILE A 29 12.28 0.10 -1.34
N PHE A 30 12.17 -0.13 -0.03
CA PHE A 30 11.06 0.38 0.79
C PHE A 30 11.55 1.36 1.87
N TRP A 31 12.02 2.54 1.45
CA TRP A 31 12.44 3.60 2.36
C TRP A 31 11.27 4.55 2.64
N LEU A 32 10.77 4.53 3.89
CA LEU A 32 9.66 5.36 4.35
C LEU A 32 10.12 6.46 5.33
N TYR A 33 10.31 7.72 4.93
CA TYR A 33 10.41 8.22 3.56
C TYR A 33 11.67 9.06 3.41
N PRO A 34 12.33 9.06 2.24
CA PRO A 34 13.43 9.98 1.96
C PRO A 34 12.95 11.42 2.16
N GLY A 35 13.73 12.25 2.86
CA GLY A 35 13.40 13.65 3.10
C GLY A 35 12.37 13.92 4.20
N HIS A 36 11.80 12.88 4.83
CA HIS A 36 10.81 13.05 5.90
C HIS A 36 11.47 13.16 7.27
N ALA A 37 11.52 14.38 7.82
CA ALA A 37 12.26 14.70 9.04
C ALA A 37 11.85 13.86 10.27
N GLU A 38 10.55 13.64 10.48
CA GLU A 38 10.05 12.82 11.61
C GLU A 38 10.50 11.36 11.55
N ARG A 39 10.98 10.90 10.39
CA ARG A 39 11.54 9.56 10.19
C ARG A 39 13.06 9.59 10.01
N GLY A 40 13.72 10.66 10.46
CA GLY A 40 15.16 10.84 10.37
C GLY A 40 15.68 11.23 8.98
N GLY A 41 14.77 11.56 8.06
CA GLY A 41 15.11 11.98 6.70
C GLY A 41 15.65 13.41 6.64
N ARG A 42 16.36 13.72 5.55
CA ARG A 42 16.95 15.03 5.27
C ARG A 42 16.68 15.42 3.82
N ARG A 43 16.61 16.72 3.52
CA ARG A 43 16.36 17.21 2.15
C ARG A 43 17.30 16.63 1.09
N SER A 44 18.54 16.30 1.44
CA SER A 44 19.51 15.68 0.53
C SER A 44 19.16 14.24 0.12
N ASP A 45 18.26 13.58 0.85
CA ASP A 45 17.84 12.20 0.58
C ASP A 45 17.17 12.05 -0.78
N LYS A 46 16.42 13.06 -1.24
CA LYS A 46 15.81 13.07 -2.57
C LYS A 46 16.84 12.87 -3.68
N ALA A 47 17.99 13.54 -3.59
CA ALA A 47 19.10 13.35 -4.54
C ALA A 47 19.88 12.05 -4.26
N ASN A 48 20.09 11.70 -3.00
CA ASN A 48 20.83 10.50 -2.61
C ASN A 48 20.12 9.20 -3.02
N LEU A 49 18.79 9.17 -2.98
CA LEU A 49 17.98 8.08 -3.49
C LEU A 49 18.29 7.83 -4.97
N ILE A 50 18.34 8.88 -5.80
CA ILE A 50 18.66 8.75 -7.22
C ILE A 50 20.07 8.19 -7.42
N GLN A 51 21.06 8.66 -6.65
CA GLN A 51 22.42 8.12 -6.72
C GLN A 51 22.49 6.64 -6.32
N LEU A 52 21.69 6.23 -5.33
CA LEU A 52 21.57 4.82 -4.93
C LEU A 52 20.94 3.98 -6.05
N LEU A 53 19.78 4.37 -6.57
CA LEU A 53 19.07 3.66 -7.64
C LEU A 53 19.92 3.54 -8.91
N LYS A 54 20.61 4.61 -9.31
CA LYS A 54 21.55 4.62 -10.44
C LYS A 54 22.66 3.59 -10.28
N LYS A 55 23.26 3.49 -9.08
CA LYS A 55 24.32 2.52 -8.78
C LYS A 55 23.80 1.09 -8.76
N LEU A 56 22.66 0.84 -8.10
CA LEU A 56 22.00 -0.46 -8.08
C LEU A 56 21.71 -0.93 -9.50
N ARG A 57 21.04 -0.09 -10.32
CA ARG A 57 20.70 -0.44 -11.69
C ARG A 57 21.90 -0.78 -12.56
N ARG A 58 23.02 -0.08 -12.39
CA ARG A 58 24.27 -0.37 -13.13
C ARG A 58 24.80 -1.78 -12.83
N VAL A 59 24.71 -2.23 -11.58
CA VAL A 59 25.17 -3.57 -11.17
C VAL A 59 24.13 -4.63 -11.53
N PHE A 60 22.87 -4.36 -11.23
CA PHE A 60 21.76 -5.31 -11.37
C PHE A 60 21.51 -5.69 -12.83
N ARG A 61 21.58 -4.73 -13.76
CA ARG A 61 21.44 -5.01 -15.20
C ARG A 61 22.46 -6.03 -15.70
N LYS A 62 23.69 -6.03 -15.17
CA LYS A 62 24.73 -7.00 -15.57
C LYS A 62 24.48 -8.40 -15.00
N ARG A 63 23.67 -8.50 -13.94
CA ARG A 63 23.36 -9.74 -13.21
C ARG A 63 21.94 -10.25 -13.49
N GLY A 64 21.18 -9.56 -14.36
CA GLY A 64 19.78 -9.90 -14.62
C GLY A 64 18.82 -9.67 -13.45
N LEU A 65 19.21 -8.84 -12.46
CA LEU A 65 18.40 -8.62 -11.25
C LEU A 65 17.36 -7.50 -11.43
N LEU A 66 16.17 -7.72 -10.90
CA LEU A 66 15.09 -6.75 -10.79
C LEU A 66 15.40 -5.69 -9.72
N LEU A 67 14.99 -4.44 -9.97
CA LEU A 67 15.02 -3.35 -9.00
C LEU A 67 13.67 -2.64 -9.02
N THR A 68 12.97 -2.71 -7.91
CA THR A 68 11.69 -2.02 -7.72
C THR A 68 11.81 -1.06 -6.55
N ILE A 69 10.82 -0.19 -6.40
CA ILE A 69 10.76 0.75 -5.28
C ILE A 69 9.30 0.94 -4.90
N ALA A 70 9.03 0.98 -3.60
CA ALA A 70 7.75 1.44 -3.12
C ALA A 70 7.76 2.95 -2.85
N VAL A 71 6.70 3.63 -3.34
CA VAL A 71 6.57 5.09 -3.31
C VAL A 71 5.24 5.48 -2.70
N SER A 72 5.22 6.56 -1.91
CA SER A 72 3.97 7.13 -1.42
C SER A 72 3.20 7.81 -2.54
N LEU A 73 1.88 7.81 -2.47
CA LEU A 73 1.01 8.65 -3.30
C LEU A 73 0.70 10.02 -2.67
N ASN A 74 1.13 10.26 -1.43
CA ASN A 74 0.89 11.53 -0.74
C ASN A 74 1.78 12.63 -1.34
N LYS A 75 1.14 13.73 -1.78
CA LYS A 75 1.81 14.88 -2.44
C LYS A 75 2.96 15.47 -1.63
N TYR A 76 2.78 15.68 -0.32
CA TYR A 76 3.82 16.23 0.54
C TYR A 76 5.06 15.32 0.60
N ILE A 77 4.82 14.01 0.69
CA ILE A 77 5.89 13.00 0.68
C ILE A 77 6.59 12.94 -0.68
N LEU A 78 5.82 13.01 -1.78
CA LEU A 78 6.34 13.08 -3.15
C LEU A 78 7.25 14.31 -3.36
N ASP A 79 6.83 15.48 -2.90
CA ASP A 79 7.58 16.72 -3.00
C ASP A 79 8.92 16.66 -2.24
N GLY A 80 8.89 16.16 -1.02
CA GLY A 80 10.08 16.07 -0.17
C GLY A 80 11.08 15.00 -0.59
N GLY A 81 10.60 13.84 -1.08
CA GLY A 81 11.41 12.63 -1.14
C GLY A 81 11.73 12.08 -2.53
N TYR A 82 10.89 12.36 -3.53
CA TYR A 82 10.91 11.60 -4.78
C TYR A 82 11.15 12.48 -6.01
N ASN A 83 12.11 12.10 -6.84
CA ASN A 83 12.28 12.62 -8.20
C ASN A 83 11.78 11.55 -9.18
N ILE A 84 10.47 11.57 -9.46
CA ILE A 84 9.77 10.54 -10.24
C ILE A 84 10.39 10.33 -11.63
N PRO A 85 10.71 11.38 -12.43
CA PRO A 85 11.34 11.20 -13.73
C PRO A 85 12.67 10.44 -13.66
N GLU A 86 13.49 10.71 -12.64
CA GLU A 86 14.75 10.00 -12.45
C GLU A 86 14.54 8.56 -11.94
N ILE A 87 13.60 8.33 -11.02
CA ILE A 87 13.30 6.99 -10.49
C ILE A 87 12.89 6.03 -11.61
N VAL A 88 11.96 6.47 -12.48
CA VAL A 88 11.42 5.69 -13.61
C VAL A 88 12.51 5.16 -14.55
N ARG A 89 13.63 5.87 -14.66
CA ARG A 89 14.79 5.47 -15.50
C ARG A 89 15.58 4.31 -14.91
N TYR A 90 15.53 4.12 -13.59
CA TYR A 90 16.41 3.18 -12.88
C TYR A 90 15.70 1.94 -12.36
N VAL A 91 14.38 1.99 -12.15
CA VAL A 91 13.60 0.86 -11.62
C VAL A 91 12.85 0.13 -12.72
N ASP A 92 12.55 -1.14 -12.51
CA ASP A 92 11.71 -1.94 -13.40
C ASP A 92 10.24 -1.51 -13.27
N TRP A 93 9.74 -1.33 -12.05
CA TRP A 93 8.47 -0.66 -11.74
C TRP A 93 8.45 -0.05 -10.33
N MET A 94 7.40 0.71 -10.03
CA MET A 94 7.13 1.32 -8.73
C MET A 94 5.87 0.72 -8.12
N ASN A 95 5.97 0.29 -6.86
CA ASN A 95 4.86 -0.18 -6.04
C ASN A 95 4.27 1.03 -5.29
N VAL A 96 3.18 1.59 -5.79
CA VAL A 96 2.56 2.78 -5.21
C VAL A 96 1.77 2.39 -3.96
N VAL A 97 2.09 2.96 -2.80
CA VAL A 97 1.42 2.66 -1.53
C VAL A 97 0.02 3.27 -1.53
N GLY A 98 -0.99 2.48 -1.92
CA GLY A 98 -2.40 2.85 -2.02
C GLY A 98 -3.25 2.56 -0.77
N TYR A 99 -2.59 2.48 0.38
CA TYR A 99 -3.18 2.17 1.68
C TYR A 99 -2.52 2.99 2.78
N ASP A 100 -3.09 2.96 3.99
CA ASP A 100 -2.70 3.84 5.11
C ASP A 100 -2.79 5.34 4.78
N LEU A 101 -3.77 5.68 3.94
CA LEU A 101 -4.13 7.06 3.59
C LEU A 101 -4.92 7.74 4.71
N ARG A 102 -5.49 6.93 5.61
CA ARG A 102 -6.19 7.34 6.83
C ARG A 102 -5.78 6.42 7.97
N GLY A 103 -5.87 6.93 9.21
CA GLY A 103 -5.55 6.16 10.40
C GLY A 103 -5.94 6.92 11.68
N ILE A 104 -5.53 6.38 12.83
CA ILE A 104 -5.77 6.98 14.15
C ILE A 104 -5.22 8.42 14.26
N TRP A 105 -4.22 8.76 13.46
CA TRP A 105 -3.63 10.10 13.39
C TRP A 105 -4.58 11.16 12.83
N ASN A 106 -5.74 10.78 12.28
CA ASN A 106 -6.78 11.70 11.78
C ASN A 106 -7.85 12.04 12.83
N ASP A 107 -7.77 11.51 14.06
CA ASP A 107 -8.71 11.78 15.16
C ASP A 107 -10.17 11.37 14.90
N ARG A 108 -10.41 10.54 13.87
CA ARG A 108 -11.72 10.05 13.47
C ARG A 108 -11.62 8.72 12.74
N THR A 109 -12.71 7.96 12.71
CA THR A 109 -12.80 6.72 11.92
C THR A 109 -12.76 7.03 10.42
N ASP A 110 -12.07 6.20 9.64
CA ASP A 110 -12.11 6.30 8.18
C ASP A 110 -11.56 5.01 7.52
N ILE A 111 -11.95 4.77 6.27
CA ILE A 111 -11.33 3.74 5.43
C ILE A 111 -9.91 4.20 5.04
N HIS A 112 -8.94 3.30 5.12
CA HIS A 112 -7.52 3.66 4.96
C HIS A 112 -7.01 3.64 3.51
N SER A 113 -7.86 3.34 2.54
CA SER A 113 -7.49 3.13 1.14
C SER A 113 -8.58 3.58 0.15
N PRO A 114 -9.27 4.74 0.36
CA PRO A 114 -10.38 5.15 -0.51
C PRO A 114 -9.94 5.24 -1.96
N LEU A 115 -10.76 4.69 -2.87
CA LEU A 115 -10.47 4.70 -4.30
C LEU A 115 -10.65 6.10 -4.89
N TYR A 116 -11.74 6.79 -4.55
CA TYR A 116 -12.12 8.09 -5.11
C TYR A 116 -12.23 9.17 -4.01
N PRO A 117 -12.23 10.46 -4.39
CA PRO A 117 -12.59 11.57 -3.50
C PRO A 117 -14.01 11.41 -2.96
N ARG A 118 -14.26 11.95 -1.77
CA ARG A 118 -15.57 11.86 -1.10
C ARG A 118 -15.98 13.22 -0.57
N ASN A 119 -17.27 13.52 -0.60
CA ASN A 119 -17.80 14.80 -0.10
C ASN A 119 -17.55 15.03 1.39
N ILE A 120 -17.36 13.95 2.16
CA ILE A 120 -17.06 14.02 3.59
C ILE A 120 -15.60 14.40 3.88
N ASP A 121 -14.69 14.25 2.90
CA ASP A 121 -13.28 14.60 3.09
C ASP A 121 -13.11 16.12 3.20
N SER A 122 -12.24 16.56 4.11
CA SER A 122 -11.78 17.95 4.14
C SER A 122 -10.95 18.27 2.90
N GLU A 123 -10.76 19.56 2.60
CA GLU A 123 -9.94 20.01 1.47
C GLU A 123 -8.53 19.38 1.46
N GLU A 124 -7.91 19.26 2.65
CA GLU A 124 -6.59 18.63 2.81
C GLU A 124 -6.58 17.13 2.49
N MET A 125 -7.70 16.44 2.72
CA MET A 125 -7.82 14.99 2.58
C MET A 125 -8.46 14.57 1.25
N ALA A 126 -9.15 15.49 0.57
CA ALA A 126 -9.80 15.27 -0.71
C ALA A 126 -8.81 14.69 -1.73
N GLY A 127 -7.60 15.27 -1.78
CA GLY A 127 -6.46 14.84 -2.62
C GLY A 127 -5.85 13.47 -2.28
N LEU A 128 -6.15 12.92 -1.11
CA LEU A 128 -5.46 11.75 -0.55
C LEU A 128 -6.28 10.48 -0.72
N ASN A 129 -6.51 10.10 -1.98
CA ASN A 129 -7.17 8.87 -2.40
C ASN A 129 -6.34 8.15 -3.49
N VAL A 130 -6.71 6.92 -3.84
CA VAL A 130 -5.96 6.12 -4.83
C VAL A 130 -6.00 6.77 -6.21
N GLN A 131 -7.16 7.21 -6.70
CA GLN A 131 -7.28 7.78 -8.04
C GLN A 131 -6.38 9.00 -8.22
N GLU A 132 -6.53 10.00 -7.36
CA GLU A 132 -5.79 11.25 -7.48
C GLU A 132 -4.31 11.07 -7.13
N GLY A 133 -3.99 10.21 -6.15
CA GLY A 133 -2.61 9.89 -5.83
C GLY A 133 -1.86 9.19 -6.98
N MET A 134 -2.52 8.28 -7.69
CA MET A 134 -1.96 7.65 -8.89
C MET A 134 -1.79 8.65 -10.04
N GLN A 135 -2.74 9.58 -10.21
CA GLN A 135 -2.66 10.64 -11.20
C GLN A 135 -1.53 11.64 -10.89
N GLU A 136 -1.35 12.04 -9.63
CA GLU A 136 -0.28 12.94 -9.19
C GLU A 136 1.11 12.37 -9.52
N ILE A 137 1.30 11.06 -9.38
CA ILE A 137 2.56 10.39 -9.76
C ILE A 137 2.76 10.41 -11.28
N LEU A 138 1.69 10.25 -12.08
CA LEU A 138 1.75 10.38 -13.54
C LEU A 138 2.10 11.80 -13.98
N ASP A 139 1.47 12.81 -13.39
CA ASP A 139 1.72 14.22 -13.71
C ASP A 139 3.16 14.63 -13.41
N ARG A 140 3.82 13.90 -12.49
CA ARG A 140 5.24 14.04 -12.17
C ARG A 140 6.18 13.26 -13.12
N GLY A 141 5.68 12.67 -14.19
CA GLY A 141 6.48 12.01 -15.22
C GLY A 141 6.67 10.50 -15.04
N ALA A 142 5.82 9.84 -14.24
CA ALA A 142 5.75 8.39 -14.27
C ALA A 142 5.14 7.86 -15.56
N VAL A 143 5.29 6.56 -15.81
CA VAL A 143 4.68 5.87 -16.96
C VAL A 143 3.77 4.77 -16.46
N LYS A 144 2.54 4.70 -16.97
CA LYS A 144 1.49 3.77 -16.51
C LYS A 144 1.96 2.31 -16.43
N ARG A 145 2.71 1.83 -17.43
CA ARG A 145 3.30 0.47 -17.48
C ARG A 145 4.35 0.15 -16.40
N LYS A 146 4.76 1.13 -15.59
CA LYS A 146 5.66 0.96 -14.45
C LYS A 146 5.00 1.33 -13.12
N LEU A 147 3.70 1.59 -13.11
CA LEU A 147 2.95 1.88 -11.89
C LEU A 147 2.11 0.68 -11.51
N VAL A 148 2.42 0.13 -10.34
CA VAL A 148 1.73 -1.00 -9.73
C VAL A 148 1.02 -0.47 -8.49
N LEU A 149 -0.30 -0.64 -8.40
CA LEU A 149 -1.09 -0.17 -7.27
C LEU A 149 -0.93 -1.13 -6.07
N GLY A 150 -0.41 -0.63 -4.96
CA GLY A 150 -0.33 -1.34 -3.70
C GLY A 150 -1.68 -1.39 -2.99
N ILE A 151 -2.12 -2.59 -2.59
CA ILE A 151 -3.32 -2.84 -1.79
C ILE A 151 -2.93 -3.53 -0.48
N ALA A 152 -3.62 -3.18 0.60
CA ALA A 152 -3.49 -3.84 1.89
C ALA A 152 -4.55 -4.93 2.08
N PHE A 153 -4.14 -6.11 2.52
CA PHE A 153 -5.02 -7.21 2.97
C PHE A 153 -5.23 -7.16 4.49
N TYR A 154 -5.23 -5.95 5.04
CA TYR A 154 -5.57 -5.67 6.43
C TYR A 154 -6.44 -4.42 6.47
N GLY A 155 -7.19 -4.25 7.56
CA GLY A 155 -7.89 -3.01 7.87
C GLY A 155 -7.23 -2.22 8.97
N ARG A 156 -7.49 -0.91 9.01
CA ARG A 156 -7.12 -0.04 10.14
C ARG A 156 -8.25 -0.03 11.17
N VAL A 157 -7.89 -0.23 12.43
CA VAL A 157 -8.84 -0.42 13.54
C VAL A 157 -8.84 0.80 14.45
N TYR A 158 -10.02 1.14 14.96
CA TYR A 158 -10.29 2.31 15.79
C TYR A 158 -11.20 1.93 16.95
N HIS A 159 -11.07 2.67 18.05
CA HIS A 159 -11.99 2.59 19.19
C HIS A 159 -12.87 3.83 19.15
N LEU A 160 -14.18 3.65 18.99
CA LEU A 160 -15.17 4.72 18.92
C LEU A 160 -15.32 5.38 20.29
N ALA A 161 -15.53 6.70 20.31
CA ALA A 161 -15.90 7.39 21.55
C ALA A 161 -17.34 7.09 21.97
N ASP A 162 -18.24 6.82 21.00
CA ASP A 162 -19.61 6.39 21.24
C ASP A 162 -20.01 5.34 20.18
N PRO A 163 -20.32 4.09 20.58
CA PRO A 163 -20.67 3.03 19.63
C PRO A 163 -21.98 3.28 18.88
N ARG A 164 -22.79 4.26 19.30
CA ARG A 164 -24.00 4.69 18.58
C ARG A 164 -23.69 5.59 17.39
N ILE A 165 -22.49 6.18 17.35
CA ILE A 165 -22.01 7.05 16.28
C ILE A 165 -20.86 6.32 15.58
N ALA A 166 -21.17 5.36 14.72
CA ALA A 166 -20.20 4.39 14.17
C ALA A 166 -20.02 4.48 12.63
N GLY A 167 -20.29 5.64 12.05
CA GLY A 167 -20.10 5.90 10.62
C GLY A 167 -18.65 6.23 10.26
N LEU A 168 -18.46 6.75 9.05
CA LEU A 168 -17.23 7.42 8.65
C LEU A 168 -17.11 8.76 9.40
N HIS A 169 -15.89 9.15 9.71
CA HIS A 169 -15.54 10.39 10.43
C HIS A 169 -16.15 10.51 11.83
N SER A 170 -16.52 9.37 12.42
CA SER A 170 -16.95 9.31 13.81
C SER A 170 -15.80 9.64 14.78
N PRO A 171 -16.08 10.31 15.90
CA PRO A 171 -15.09 10.55 16.94
C PRO A 171 -14.53 9.23 17.52
N ILE A 172 -13.23 9.22 17.77
CA ILE A 172 -12.53 8.07 18.36
C ILE A 172 -12.04 8.41 19.77
N ASP A 173 -11.97 7.39 20.63
CA ASP A 173 -11.28 7.48 21.92
C ASP A 173 -9.86 6.94 21.77
N LYS A 174 -8.88 7.81 21.93
CA LYS A 174 -7.44 7.47 21.85
C LYS A 174 -6.86 6.97 23.18
N LEU A 175 -7.59 7.09 24.30
CA LEU A 175 -7.17 6.58 25.60
C LEU A 175 -7.43 5.08 25.72
N ASN A 176 -8.49 4.60 25.08
CA ASN A 176 -8.80 3.19 24.95
C ASN A 176 -8.25 2.60 23.64
N ARG A 177 -8.13 1.27 23.63
CA ARG A 177 -7.58 0.53 22.49
C ARG A 177 -8.65 -0.38 21.89
N PRO A 178 -8.67 -0.55 20.55
CA PRO A 178 -9.50 -1.58 19.95
C PRO A 178 -9.11 -2.97 20.46
N ARG A 179 -10.05 -3.93 20.38
CA ARG A 179 -9.69 -5.33 20.64
C ARG A 179 -8.65 -5.81 19.63
N ALA A 180 -7.61 -6.46 20.15
CA ALA A 180 -6.56 -7.03 19.32
C ALA A 180 -7.10 -8.19 18.46
N GLY A 181 -6.64 -8.28 17.21
CA GLY A 181 -6.96 -9.39 16.32
C GLY A 181 -6.47 -10.75 16.86
N ALA A 182 -7.25 -11.81 16.66
CA ALA A 182 -6.98 -13.12 17.25
C ALA A 182 -5.71 -13.83 16.74
N PHE A 183 -5.21 -13.47 15.56
CA PHE A 183 -4.03 -14.06 14.93
C PHE A 183 -2.84 -13.09 14.93
N LEU A 184 -3.04 -11.84 14.51
CA LEU A 184 -1.96 -10.84 14.50
C LEU A 184 -1.65 -10.32 15.91
N GLY A 185 -2.61 -10.39 16.84
CA GLY A 185 -2.47 -9.81 18.17
C GLY A 185 -2.33 -8.28 18.18
N SER A 186 -2.71 -7.62 17.08
CA SER A 186 -2.57 -6.17 16.92
C SER A 186 -3.89 -5.44 17.17
N ASP A 187 -3.80 -4.33 17.90
CA ASP A 187 -4.86 -3.33 18.15
C ASP A 187 -4.76 -2.13 17.17
N HIS A 188 -3.93 -2.23 16.13
CA HIS A 188 -3.73 -1.17 15.12
C HIS A 188 -4.20 -1.59 13.73
N ILE A 189 -4.07 -2.87 13.42
CA ILE A 189 -4.51 -3.49 12.17
C ILE A 189 -5.12 -4.85 12.45
N HIS A 190 -6.14 -5.23 11.67
CA HIS A 190 -6.63 -6.62 11.62
C HIS A 190 -6.40 -7.16 10.20
N ALA A 191 -5.87 -8.37 10.08
CA ALA A 191 -5.78 -9.08 8.80
C ALA A 191 -7.18 -9.30 8.21
N TYR A 192 -7.30 -9.37 6.88
CA TYR A 192 -8.57 -9.70 6.23
C TYR A 192 -9.15 -11.02 6.76
N LEU A 193 -8.32 -12.05 7.01
CA LEU A 193 -8.76 -13.29 7.65
C LEU A 193 -9.48 -13.06 9.00
N GLU A 194 -8.98 -12.16 9.84
CA GLU A 194 -9.58 -11.83 11.14
C GLU A 194 -10.92 -11.12 10.96
N ILE A 195 -10.96 -10.17 10.02
CA ILE A 195 -12.16 -9.39 9.72
C ILE A 195 -13.24 -10.30 9.13
N CYS A 196 -12.91 -11.14 8.16
CA CYS A 196 -13.88 -12.01 7.48
C CYS A 196 -14.47 -13.07 8.43
N LEU A 197 -13.68 -13.61 9.36
CA LEU A 197 -14.18 -14.56 10.37
C LEU A 197 -15.19 -13.90 11.31
N ASN A 198 -14.90 -12.67 11.71
CA ASN A 198 -15.77 -11.83 12.52
C ASN A 198 -17.09 -11.48 11.82
N LEU A 199 -17.05 -11.25 10.51
CA LEU A 199 -18.25 -11.04 9.69
C LEU A 199 -19.04 -12.34 9.53
N LYS A 200 -18.36 -13.47 9.27
CA LYS A 200 -18.99 -14.79 9.10
C LYS A 200 -19.67 -15.29 10.37
N SER A 201 -19.09 -15.02 11.54
CA SER A 201 -19.70 -15.33 12.84
C SER A 201 -20.81 -14.37 13.25
N ARG A 202 -21.03 -13.30 12.46
CA ARG A 202 -21.96 -12.18 12.76
C ARG A 202 -21.59 -11.41 14.03
N ALA A 203 -20.34 -11.50 14.49
CA ALA A 203 -19.84 -10.66 15.56
C ALA A 203 -19.69 -9.20 15.11
N TRP A 204 -19.35 -8.98 13.84
CA TRP A 204 -19.19 -7.64 13.26
C TRP A 204 -20.26 -7.37 12.20
N ARG A 205 -20.68 -6.11 12.10
CA ARG A 205 -21.64 -5.64 11.09
C ARG A 205 -20.93 -4.88 9.99
N ARG A 206 -21.08 -5.33 8.74
CA ARG A 206 -20.51 -4.69 7.54
C ARG A 206 -21.35 -3.50 7.07
N TYR A 207 -20.66 -2.49 6.57
CA TYR A 207 -21.15 -1.32 5.84
C TYR A 207 -20.24 -1.06 4.63
N PHE A 208 -20.64 -0.17 3.74
CA PHE A 208 -19.88 0.15 2.53
C PHE A 208 -19.91 1.65 2.25
N ASP A 209 -18.74 2.24 2.02
CA ASP A 209 -18.60 3.61 1.53
C ASP A 209 -18.80 3.61 0.01
N SER A 210 -19.95 4.10 -0.45
CA SER A 210 -20.26 4.14 -1.88
C SER A 210 -19.49 5.22 -2.66
N GLU A 211 -18.93 6.24 -2.00
CA GLU A 211 -18.09 7.22 -2.67
C GLU A 211 -16.63 6.71 -2.73
N GLY A 212 -16.10 6.26 -1.59
CA GLY A 212 -14.74 5.74 -1.48
C GLY A 212 -14.53 4.32 -2.04
N GLN A 213 -15.62 3.57 -2.29
CA GLN A 213 -15.62 2.20 -2.81
C GLN A 213 -14.85 1.19 -1.93
N CYS A 214 -14.92 1.34 -0.60
CA CYS A 214 -14.34 0.39 0.35
C CYS A 214 -15.32 0.05 1.49
N PRO A 215 -15.26 -1.18 2.03
CA PRO A 215 -16.06 -1.57 3.18
C PRO A 215 -15.48 -1.03 4.50
N TYR A 216 -16.36 -0.97 5.49
CA TYR A 216 -15.98 -0.90 6.89
C TYR A 216 -16.92 -1.77 7.73
N ALA A 217 -16.53 -2.10 8.96
CA ALA A 217 -17.32 -2.92 9.85
C ALA A 217 -17.19 -2.49 11.31
N THR A 218 -18.21 -2.77 12.11
CA THR A 218 -18.25 -2.36 13.52
C THR A 218 -18.72 -3.47 14.44
N ASN A 219 -18.27 -3.43 15.70
CA ASN A 219 -18.70 -4.33 16.78
C ASN A 219 -18.53 -3.63 18.13
N GLY A 220 -19.64 -3.13 18.70
CA GLY A 220 -19.57 -2.26 19.87
C GLY A 220 -18.76 -1.02 19.55
N GLU A 221 -17.73 -0.75 20.37
CA GLU A 221 -16.81 0.37 20.20
C GLU A 221 -15.73 0.11 19.13
N ASP A 222 -15.53 -1.13 18.66
CA ASP A 222 -14.54 -1.40 17.62
C ASP A 222 -15.07 -1.03 16.24
N TRP A 223 -14.21 -0.41 15.44
CA TRP A 223 -14.47 -0.03 14.05
C TRP A 223 -13.26 -0.39 13.18
N VAL A 224 -13.48 -0.98 12.01
CA VAL A 224 -12.41 -1.32 11.06
C VAL A 224 -12.76 -0.90 9.64
N GLY A 225 -11.84 -0.22 8.96
CA GLY A 225 -11.91 0.11 7.54
C GLY A 225 -10.90 -0.73 6.77
N TYR A 226 -11.35 -1.46 5.74
CA TYR A 226 -10.59 -2.57 5.16
C TYR A 226 -10.91 -2.76 3.67
N GLU A 227 -10.37 -3.83 3.08
CA GLU A 227 -10.66 -4.29 1.72
C GLU A 227 -11.37 -5.64 1.73
N ASP A 228 -12.34 -5.84 0.84
CA ASP A 228 -12.92 -7.14 0.54
C ASP A 228 -12.98 -7.39 -0.98
N GLU A 229 -13.58 -8.51 -1.39
CA GLU A 229 -13.70 -8.88 -2.79
C GLU A 229 -14.49 -7.86 -3.63
N GLU A 230 -15.39 -7.08 -3.01
CA GLU A 230 -16.16 -6.03 -3.69
C GLU A 230 -15.26 -4.84 -4.00
N SER A 231 -14.57 -4.29 -2.99
CA SER A 231 -13.69 -3.13 -3.17
C SER A 231 -12.46 -3.43 -4.02
N ILE A 232 -11.88 -4.64 -3.89
CA ILE A 232 -10.77 -5.06 -4.75
C ILE A 232 -11.21 -5.15 -6.21
N ARG A 233 -12.43 -5.62 -6.50
CA ARG A 233 -12.94 -5.64 -7.89
C ARG A 233 -13.05 -4.23 -8.46
N GLN A 234 -13.49 -3.25 -7.66
CA GLN A 234 -13.52 -1.84 -8.08
C GLN A 234 -12.12 -1.32 -8.42
N LYS A 235 -11.12 -1.67 -7.60
CA LYS A 235 -9.71 -1.31 -7.84
C LYS A 235 -9.13 -2.00 -9.06
N VAL A 236 -9.46 -3.27 -9.27
CA VAL A 236 -9.11 -4.02 -10.50
C VAL A 236 -9.65 -3.31 -11.73
N ASP A 237 -10.93 -2.95 -11.73
CA ASP A 237 -11.56 -2.26 -12.86
C ASP A 237 -10.93 -0.89 -13.10
N PHE A 238 -10.60 -0.15 -12.03
CA PHE A 238 -9.83 1.09 -12.12
C PHE A 238 -8.46 0.88 -12.77
N VAL A 239 -7.66 -0.06 -12.27
CA VAL A 239 -6.31 -0.37 -12.80
C VAL A 239 -6.36 -0.77 -14.28
N ARG A 240 -7.36 -1.58 -14.66
CA ARG A 240 -7.56 -2.00 -16.06
C ARG A 240 -7.97 -0.84 -16.96
N ARG A 241 -8.96 -0.05 -16.54
CA ARG A 241 -9.50 1.10 -17.27
C ARG A 241 -8.42 2.15 -17.50
N GLU A 242 -7.66 2.46 -16.45
CA GLU A 242 -6.57 3.42 -16.52
C GLU A 242 -5.34 2.86 -17.25
N GLY A 243 -5.16 1.55 -17.30
CA GLY A 243 -4.02 0.92 -17.96
C GLY A 243 -2.73 0.97 -17.12
N TYR A 244 -2.85 0.93 -15.79
CA TYR A 244 -1.71 0.73 -14.90
C TYR A 244 -1.17 -0.70 -14.99
N ALA A 245 0.06 -0.93 -14.54
CA ALA A 245 0.80 -2.17 -14.74
C ALA A 245 0.27 -3.36 -13.93
N GLY A 246 -0.35 -3.11 -12.77
CA GLY A 246 -0.95 -4.16 -11.97
C GLY A 246 -1.05 -3.85 -10.50
N PHE A 247 -0.93 -4.87 -9.66
CA PHE A 247 -1.03 -4.77 -8.20
C PHE A 247 0.20 -5.29 -7.45
N ALA A 248 0.44 -4.68 -6.30
CA ALA A 248 1.30 -5.21 -5.23
C ALA A 248 0.43 -5.38 -3.98
N VAL A 249 0.70 -6.38 -3.14
CA VAL A 249 -0.16 -6.69 -2.00
C VAL A 249 0.62 -6.72 -0.69
N VAL A 250 0.07 -6.11 0.36
CA VAL A 250 0.60 -6.15 1.73
C VAL A 250 -0.45 -6.74 2.68
N ASN A 251 -0.34 -8.00 3.09
CA ASN A 251 0.47 -9.01 2.43
C ASN A 251 -0.33 -10.28 2.23
N VAL A 252 0.18 -11.18 1.39
CA VAL A 252 -0.51 -12.43 1.02
C VAL A 252 -0.86 -13.31 2.22
N GLY A 253 -0.10 -13.23 3.32
CA GLY A 253 -0.38 -13.99 4.55
C GLY A 253 -1.56 -13.46 5.36
N MET A 254 -2.11 -12.30 5.01
CA MET A 254 -3.26 -11.69 5.67
C MET A 254 -4.59 -11.93 4.92
N ASP A 255 -4.54 -12.51 3.72
CA ASP A 255 -5.72 -13.00 2.98
C ASP A 255 -6.36 -14.19 3.73
N ASP A 256 -7.55 -14.62 3.29
CA ASP A 256 -8.13 -15.90 3.68
C ASP A 256 -7.40 -17.08 2.99
N PHE A 257 -6.11 -17.23 3.28
CA PHE A 257 -5.25 -18.25 2.66
C PHE A 257 -5.65 -19.69 3.02
N ARG A 258 -6.60 -19.86 3.94
CA ARG A 258 -7.19 -21.14 4.35
C ARG A 258 -8.58 -21.41 3.77
N GLY A 259 -9.27 -20.40 3.21
CA GLY A 259 -10.64 -20.54 2.71
C GLY A 259 -11.65 -20.77 3.84
N TRP A 260 -11.45 -20.16 5.00
CA TRP A 260 -12.36 -20.28 6.15
C TRP A 260 -13.60 -19.41 6.02
N CYS A 261 -13.50 -18.28 5.34
CA CYS A 261 -14.58 -17.34 5.09
C CYS A 261 -15.25 -17.61 3.76
N GLY A 262 -14.47 -17.93 2.73
CA GLY A 262 -14.93 -18.20 1.37
C GLY A 262 -13.89 -18.94 0.53
N ALA A 263 -13.59 -18.40 -0.66
CA ALA A 263 -12.55 -18.96 -1.53
C ALA A 263 -11.17 -18.81 -0.89
N ARG A 264 -10.30 -19.80 -1.11
CA ARG A 264 -8.92 -19.77 -0.61
C ARG A 264 -8.13 -18.69 -1.35
N ASN A 265 -7.58 -17.74 -0.61
CA ASN A 265 -6.97 -16.51 -1.13
C ASN A 265 -7.95 -15.68 -1.96
N GLY A 266 -9.19 -15.50 -1.48
CA GLY A 266 -10.25 -14.84 -2.23
C GLY A 266 -9.88 -13.44 -2.72
N LEU A 267 -9.17 -12.64 -1.91
CA LEU A 267 -8.73 -11.30 -2.32
C LEU A 267 -7.71 -11.36 -3.47
N LEU A 268 -6.70 -12.24 -3.33
CA LEU A 268 -5.68 -12.43 -4.37
C LEU A 268 -6.29 -13.03 -5.66
N GLU A 269 -7.28 -13.92 -5.53
CA GLU A 269 -7.98 -14.52 -6.66
C GLU A 269 -8.71 -13.47 -7.49
N VAL A 270 -9.39 -12.50 -6.85
CA VAL A 270 -10.03 -11.38 -7.56
C VAL A 270 -9.01 -10.57 -8.36
N ILE A 271 -7.83 -10.31 -7.78
CA ILE A 271 -6.73 -9.60 -8.47
C ILE A 271 -6.24 -10.41 -9.68
N ASN A 272 -5.94 -11.69 -9.49
CA ASN A 272 -5.35 -12.55 -10.53
C ASN A 272 -6.32 -12.80 -11.69
N ASN A 273 -7.61 -12.96 -11.41
CA ASN A 273 -8.64 -13.12 -12.45
C ASN A 273 -8.96 -11.79 -13.16
N GLY A 274 -8.67 -10.67 -12.50
CA GLY A 274 -8.94 -9.33 -12.98
C GLY A 274 -7.92 -8.79 -13.98
N ILE A 275 -6.63 -9.14 -13.83
CA ILE A 275 -5.56 -8.59 -14.68
C ILE A 275 -5.13 -9.61 -15.73
N PRO A 276 -5.25 -9.30 -17.04
CA PRO A 276 -4.73 -10.16 -18.09
C PRO A 276 -3.22 -10.39 -17.92
N TYR A 277 -2.78 -11.65 -18.01
CA TYR A 277 -1.37 -12.06 -17.85
C TYR A 277 -0.40 -11.27 -18.74
N GLU A 278 -0.85 -10.81 -19.91
CA GLU A 278 -0.06 -10.03 -20.88
C GLU A 278 0.35 -8.64 -20.36
N ARG A 279 -0.24 -8.16 -19.26
CA ARG A 279 0.05 -6.85 -18.65
C ARG A 279 0.89 -6.93 -17.38
N LEU A 280 1.14 -8.13 -16.84
CA LEU A 280 1.92 -8.28 -15.63
C LEU A 280 3.39 -7.93 -15.88
N PRO A 281 4.04 -7.10 -15.04
CA PRO A 281 5.46 -6.77 -15.18
C PRO A 281 6.38 -7.98 -14.94
N ILE A 282 5.84 -9.09 -14.44
CA ILE A 282 6.54 -10.37 -14.29
C ILE A 282 5.74 -11.45 -15.03
N ILE A 283 6.36 -12.04 -16.05
CA ILE A 283 5.93 -13.32 -16.62
C ILE A 283 6.41 -14.40 -15.65
N VAL A 284 5.52 -14.93 -14.81
CA VAL A 284 5.82 -16.17 -14.10
C VAL A 284 5.74 -17.29 -15.14
N GLN A 285 6.89 -17.74 -15.65
CA GLN A 285 6.93 -18.99 -16.41
C GLN A 285 6.50 -20.13 -15.48
N LYS A 286 5.53 -20.92 -15.95
CA LYS A 286 5.04 -22.12 -15.26
C LYS A 286 6.13 -23.14 -15.04
#